data_AF-A0A219ALB8-F1
#
_entry.id   AF-A0A219ALB8-F1
#
_cell.length_a   1.000
_cell.length_b   1.000
_cell.length_c   1.000
_cell.angle_alpha   90.00
_cell.angle_beta   90.00
_cell.angle_gamma   90.00
#
_symmetry.space_group_name_H-M   'P 1'
#
loop_
_entity.id
_entity.type
_entity.pdbx_description
1 polymer ?
#
loop_
_entity_poly.entity_id
_entity_poly.type
_entity_poly.pdbx_seq_one_letter_code
_entity_poly.pdbx_strand_id
1 'polypeptide(L)' 'MEKIICQSCKQEIPQTEPFVQFKCPVCGKVIARCEKCRTFGHSYVCDCGFEGP' A
#
# COMPACT_ATOMS: atom_id res chain seq x y z
N MET A 1 -14.97 -12.08 1.82
CA MET A 1 -14.44 -10.71 1.57
C MET A 1 -12.93 -10.78 1.68
N GLU A 2 -12.23 -10.61 0.57
CA GLU A 2 -10.77 -10.47 0.58
C GLU A 2 -10.40 -9.16 1.25
N LYS A 3 -9.59 -9.26 2.32
CA LYS A 3 -9.11 -8.11 3.09
C LYS A 3 -7.82 -7.61 2.46
N ILE A 4 -7.80 -6.37 2.01
CA ILE A 4 -6.60 -5.74 1.46
C ILE A 4 -6.05 -4.79 2.51
N ILE A 5 -4.77 -4.90 2.84
CA ILE A 5 -4.12 -4.06 3.88
C ILE A 5 -3.24 -3.03 3.20
N CYS A 6 -3.38 -1.76 3.59
CA CYS A 6 -2.53 -0.69 3.13
C CYS A 6 -1.12 -0.81 3.74
N GLN A 7 -0.09 -0.75 2.91
CA GLN A 7 1.29 -0.91 3.38
C GLN A 7 1.82 0.33 4.14
N SER A 8 1.26 1.52 3.88
CA SER A 8 1.62 2.76 4.58
C SER A 8 1.01 2.83 5.99
N CYS A 9 -0.32 2.77 6.12
CA CYS A 9 -1.00 2.94 7.41
C CYS A 9 -1.29 1.62 8.14
N LYS A 10 -1.04 0.46 7.51
CA LYS A 10 -1.33 -0.88 8.06
C LYS A 10 -2.80 -1.11 8.41
N GLN A 11 -3.71 -0.29 7.86
CA GLN A 11 -5.16 -0.45 8.02
C GLN A 11 -5.75 -1.28 6.88
N GLU A 12 -6.86 -1.96 7.16
CA GLU A 12 -7.68 -2.62 6.15
C GLU A 12 -8.29 -1.56 5.23
N ILE A 13 -8.18 -1.77 3.92
CA ILE A 13 -8.78 -0.95 2.88
C ILE A 13 -10.19 -1.49 2.64
N PRO A 14 -11.24 -0.70 2.89
CA PRO A 14 -12.60 -1.09 2.54
C PRO A 14 -12.71 -1.35 1.04
N GLN A 15 -13.40 -2.41 0.62
CA GLN A 15 -13.64 -2.67 -0.81
C GLN A 15 -14.46 -1.56 -1.51
N THR A 16 -15.09 -0.68 -0.72
CA THR A 16 -15.80 0.51 -1.18
C THR A 16 -14.87 1.69 -1.47
N GLU A 17 -13.63 1.69 -0.98
CA GLU A 17 -12.65 2.76 -1.20
C GLU A 17 -11.69 2.40 -2.35
N PRO A 18 -11.29 3.37 -3.19
CA PRO A 18 -10.30 3.14 -4.22
C PRO A 18 -8.91 2.92 -3.60
N PHE A 19 -8.17 1.99 -4.18
CA PHE A 19 -6.77 1.71 -3.83
C PHE A 19 -5.99 1.36 -5.09
N VAL A 20 -4.67 1.36 -4.97
CA VAL A 20 -3.78 0.88 -6.03
C VAL A 20 -2.97 -0.29 -5.54
N GLN A 21 -2.69 -1.20 -6.47
CA GLN A 21 -1.76 -2.29 -6.29
C GLN A 21 -0.68 -2.18 -7.35
N PHE A 22 0.57 -2.28 -6.90
CA PHE A 22 1.73 -2.25 -7.77
C PHE A 22 2.81 -3.18 -7.21
N LYS A 23 3.79 -3.54 -8.04
CA LYS A 23 4.92 -4.36 -7.60
C LYS A 23 6.02 -3.45 -7.04
N CYS A 24 6.62 -3.88 -5.93
CA CYS A 24 7.82 -3.25 -5.40
C CYS A 24 8.91 -3.23 -6.47
N PRO A 25 9.58 -2.08 -6.71
CA PRO A 25 10.64 -1.99 -7.72
C PRO A 25 11.90 -2.80 -7.33
N VAL A 26 12.05 -3.16 -6.05
CA VAL A 26 13.22 -3.90 -5.55
C VAL A 26 12.99 -5.41 -5.52
N CYS A 27 11.89 -5.88 -4.92
CA CYS A 27 11.65 -7.31 -4.71
C CYS A 27 10.47 -7.89 -5.52
N GLY A 28 9.72 -7.06 -6.24
CA GLY A 28 8.58 -7.50 -7.04
C GLY A 28 7.32 -7.87 -6.26
N LYS A 29 7.34 -7.81 -4.91
CA LYS A 29 6.16 -8.07 -4.07
C LYS A 29 5.03 -7.09 -4.36
N VAL A 30 3.80 -7.55 -4.27
CA VAL A 30 2.61 -6.69 -4.44
C VAL A 30 2.45 -5.81 -3.21
N ILE A 31 2.30 -4.51 -3.44
CA ILE A 31 2.06 -3.49 -2.44
C ILE A 31 0.70 -2.88 -2.73
N ALA A 32 -0.16 -2.83 -1.73
CA ALA A 32 -1.43 -2.11 -1.80
C ALA A 32 -1.34 -0.81 -1.01
N ARG A 33 -1.86 0.29 -1.58
CA ARG A 33 -1.95 1.59 -0.90
C ARG A 33 -3.33 2.19 -1.08
N CYS A 34 -3.92 2.61 0.04
CA CYS A 34 -5.20 3.33 0.04
C CYS A 34 -5.02 4.72 -0.54
N GLU A 35 -6.12 5.29 -1.02
CA GLU A 35 -6.15 6.66 -1.55
C GLU A 35 -5.63 7.68 -0.53
N LYS A 36 -6.09 7.63 0.73
CA LYS A 36 -5.67 8.57 1.78
C LYS A 36 -4.14 8.63 1.91
N CYS A 37 -3.47 7.49 2.02
CA CYS A 37 -2.01 7.46 2.14
C CYS A 37 -1.31 8.03 0.92
N ARG A 38 -1.87 7.85 -0.28
CA ARG A 38 -1.33 8.44 -1.50
C ARG A 38 -1.55 9.94 -1.57
N THR A 39 -2.74 10.41 -1.20
CA THR A 39 -3.11 11.83 -1.22
C THR A 39 -2.28 12.63 -0.21
N PHE A 40 -2.03 12.08 0.97
CA PHE A 40 -1.20 12.72 2.00
C PHE A 40 0.31 12.46 1.85
N GLY A 41 0.73 11.64 0.88
CA GLY A 41 2.15 11.34 0.66
C GLY A 41 2.81 10.55 1.79
N HIS A 42 2.06 9.68 2.48
CA HIS A 42 2.59 8.85 3.57
C HIS A 42 3.54 7.79 3.03
N SER A 43 4.80 7.77 3.47
CA SER A 43 5.72 6.74 3.03
C SER A 43 5.21 5.31 3.32
N TYR A 44 5.60 4.37 2.48
CA TYR A 44 5.34 2.94 2.67
C TYR A 44 6.65 2.20 2.78
N VAL A 45 6.68 1.19 3.64
CA VAL A 45 7.83 0.30 3.78
C VAL A 45 7.42 -1.08 3.24
N CYS A 46 8.09 -1.52 2.19
CA CYS A 46 7.97 -2.87 1.69
C CYS A 46 8.66 -3.86 2.64
N ASP A 47 8.22 -5.11 2.69
CA ASP A 47 8.83 -6.16 3.50
C ASP A 47 10.32 -6.41 3.20
N CYS A 48 10.81 -5.99 2.02
CA CYS A 48 12.23 -6.06 1.67
C CYS A 48 13.07 -4.92 2.29
N GLY A 49 12.44 -3.99 3.01
CA GLY A 49 13.10 -2.81 3.60
C GLY A 49 13.09 -1.56 2.70
N PHE A 50 12.58 -1.64 1.47
CA PHE A 50 12.46 -0.47 0.60
C PHE A 50 11.39 0.49 1.13
N GLU A 51 11.77 1.74 1.40
CA GLU A 51 10.87 2.83 1.72
C GLU A 51 10.63 3.70 0.48
N GLY A 52 9.35 3.94 0.15
CA GLY A 52 8.93 4.81 -0.93
C GLY A 52 7.85 5.80 -0.49
N PRO A 53 7.64 6.91 -1.23
CA PRO A 53 6.58 7.87 -0.95
C PRO A 53 5.20 7.30 -1.26
#